data_AF-A0A951QMW3-F1
#
_entry.id   AF-A0A951QMW3-F1
#
_cell.length_a   1.000
_cell.length_b   1.000
_cell.length_c   1.000
_cell.angle_alpha   90.00
_cell.angle_beta   90.00
_cell.angle_gamma   90.00
#
_symmetry.space_group_name_H-M   'P 1'
#
loop_
_entity.id
_entity.type
_entity.pdbx_description
1 polymer ?
#
loop_
_entity_poly.entity_id
_entity_poly.type
_entity_poly.pdbx_seq_one_letter_code
_entity_poly.pdbx_strand_id
1 'polypeptide(L)'
;MFQPHSSCVASNCNTKSTAVQHEYFQILESRNLLSAHFQPFYQSRKDWAVILRCDRTSIWRWEREIIRLVFPLLKEYRKSKFLDNYQRFILGLIHAQRQGWCDGKKREYDEIKDWLKQSHTYLTRQQFNNWLESQ
;
A
#
# COMPACT_ATOMS: atom_id res chain seq x y z
N MET A 1 -28.96 -38.36 20.68
CA MET A 1 -27.85 -38.76 19.78
C MET A 1 -27.65 -37.67 18.74
N PHE A 2 -26.43 -37.13 18.70
CA PHE A 2 -25.73 -36.40 17.62
C PHE A 2 -26.34 -35.13 16.96
N GLN A 3 -25.72 -33.99 17.30
CA GLN A 3 -25.41 -32.86 16.39
C GLN A 3 -24.21 -33.24 15.46
N PRO A 4 -23.64 -32.36 14.60
CA PRO A 4 -24.17 -31.33 13.67
C PRO A 4 -23.42 -31.32 12.31
N HIS A 5 -23.92 -30.71 11.22
CA HIS A 5 -23.13 -30.16 10.09
C HIS A 5 -24.03 -29.16 9.33
N SER A 6 -23.61 -28.04 8.74
CA SER A 6 -22.27 -27.62 8.33
C SER A 6 -22.22 -26.10 8.17
N SER A 7 -21.09 -25.56 8.63
CA SER A 7 -20.41 -24.29 8.35
C SER A 7 -20.96 -23.41 7.21
N CYS A 8 -21.28 -22.16 7.58
CA CYS A 8 -21.41 -21.04 6.66
C CYS A 8 -20.07 -20.76 5.94
N VAL A 9 -20.18 -20.54 4.64
CA VAL A 9 -19.10 -20.21 3.71
C VAL A 9 -18.37 -18.93 4.13
N ALA A 10 -17.16 -19.07 4.69
CA ALA A 10 -16.30 -17.96 5.08
C ALA A 10 -14.92 -17.98 4.39
N SER A 11 -14.80 -18.64 3.22
CA SER A 11 -13.48 -18.88 2.59
C SER A 11 -13.20 -18.07 1.32
N ASN A 12 -14.14 -17.24 0.83
CA ASN A 12 -13.99 -16.62 -0.50
C ASN A 12 -13.56 -15.14 -0.52
N CYS A 13 -13.50 -14.48 0.64
CA CYS A 13 -13.03 -13.08 0.73
C CYS A 13 -11.52 -12.99 1.01
N ASN A 14 -10.92 -14.01 1.62
CA ASN A 14 -9.53 -13.98 2.06
C ASN A 14 -8.54 -14.21 0.89
N THR A 15 -8.92 -15.00 -0.11
CA THR A 15 -8.09 -15.34 -1.28
C THR A 15 -7.96 -14.23 -2.31
N LYS A 16 -9.02 -13.43 -2.53
CA LYS A 16 -8.93 -12.23 -3.40
C LYS A 16 -8.10 -11.11 -2.77
N SER A 17 -8.17 -11.01 -1.44
CA SER A 17 -7.42 -10.03 -0.65
C SER A 17 -5.92 -10.24 -0.72
N THR A 18 -5.46 -11.47 -0.46
CA THR A 18 -4.05 -11.82 -0.54
C THR A 18 -3.53 -11.71 -1.96
N ALA A 19 -4.34 -12.04 -2.98
CA ALA A 19 -3.97 -11.85 -4.38
C ALA A 19 -3.71 -10.36 -4.73
N VAL A 20 -4.56 -9.43 -4.28
CA VAL A 20 -4.35 -7.99 -4.52
C VAL A 20 -3.12 -7.47 -3.79
N GLN A 21 -2.88 -7.86 -2.54
CA GLN A 21 -1.64 -7.46 -1.87
C GLN A 21 -0.41 -8.03 -2.57
N HIS A 22 -0.43 -9.33 -2.86
CA HIS A 22 0.69 -10.07 -3.45
C HIS A 22 1.00 -9.59 -4.87
N GLU A 23 -0.01 -9.30 -5.70
CA GLU A 23 0.16 -8.73 -7.04
C GLU A 23 0.84 -7.35 -6.98
N TYR A 24 0.44 -6.50 -6.04
CA TYR A 24 1.04 -5.17 -5.90
C TYR A 24 2.45 -5.22 -5.30
N PHE A 25 2.71 -6.14 -4.38
CA PHE A 25 4.06 -6.42 -3.90
C PHE A 25 4.94 -6.94 -5.05
N GLN A 26 4.47 -7.89 -5.86
CA GLN A 26 5.19 -8.36 -7.05
C GLN A 26 5.44 -7.25 -8.08
N ILE A 27 4.49 -6.33 -8.29
CA ILE A 27 4.67 -5.19 -9.20
C ILE A 27 5.76 -4.25 -8.67
N LEU A 28 5.78 -3.96 -7.37
CA LEU A 28 6.79 -3.10 -6.76
C LEU A 28 8.16 -3.82 -6.69
N GLU A 29 8.18 -5.14 -6.51
CA GLU A 29 9.41 -5.96 -6.46
C GLU A 29 10.04 -6.14 -7.84
N SER A 30 9.25 -6.49 -8.85
CA SER A 30 9.69 -6.63 -10.25
C SER A 30 10.23 -5.34 -10.86
N ARG A 31 9.90 -4.18 -10.28
CA ARG A 31 10.42 -2.86 -10.67
C ARG A 31 11.61 -2.40 -9.82
N ASN A 32 12.19 -3.28 -8.99
CA ASN A 32 13.29 -2.99 -8.06
C ASN A 32 12.98 -1.88 -7.03
N LEU A 33 11.71 -1.63 -6.74
CA LEU A 33 11.31 -0.62 -5.75
C LEU A 33 11.24 -1.19 -4.31
N LEU A 34 11.23 -2.52 -4.15
CA LEU A 34 11.14 -3.18 -2.84
C LEU A 34 12.45 -3.77 -2.32
N SER A 35 13.17 -4.60 -3.10
CA SER A 35 14.21 -5.48 -2.54
C SER A 35 15.46 -4.75 -2.02
N ALA A 36 15.83 -3.60 -2.59
CA ALA A 36 17.00 -2.82 -2.16
C ALA A 36 16.66 -1.66 -1.19
N HIS A 37 15.40 -1.25 -1.10
CA HIS A 37 15.03 0.03 -0.48
C HIS A 37 14.20 -0.08 0.81
N PHE A 38 13.66 -1.25 1.15
CA PHE A 38 13.02 -1.51 2.45
C PHE A 38 14.02 -1.91 3.55
N GLN A 39 15.29 -1.51 3.38
CA GLN A 39 16.26 -1.57 4.46
C GLN A 39 15.80 -0.72 5.66
N PRO A 40 16.22 -1.06 6.89
CA PRO A 40 15.78 -0.43 8.15
C PRO A 40 16.12 1.06 8.26
N PHE A 41 16.85 1.62 7.29
CA PHE A 41 17.18 3.03 7.24
C PHE A 41 15.94 3.86 6.86
N TYR A 42 15.53 4.72 7.78
CA TYR A 42 14.56 5.79 7.55
C TYR A 42 15.02 6.67 6.38
N GLN A 43 14.15 6.86 5.38
CA GLN A 43 14.47 7.68 4.20
C GLN A 43 13.75 9.02 4.24
N SER A 44 14.39 10.08 3.76
CA SER A 44 13.69 11.35 3.62
C SER A 44 12.70 11.28 2.45
N ARG A 45 11.68 12.15 2.46
CA ARG A 45 10.76 12.30 1.32
C ARG A 45 11.48 12.65 0.02
N LYS A 46 12.63 13.34 0.12
CA LYS A 46 13.46 13.68 -1.04
C LYS A 46 14.09 12.42 -1.63
N ASP A 47 14.68 11.58 -0.79
CA ASP A 47 15.32 10.34 -1.23
C ASP A 47 14.29 9.37 -1.81
N TRP A 48 13.12 9.28 -1.18
CA TRP A 48 12.03 8.46 -1.69
C TRP A 48 11.49 8.96 -3.03
N ALA A 49 11.40 10.28 -3.24
CA ALA A 49 11.01 10.85 -4.53
C ALA A 49 12.01 10.49 -5.64
N VAL A 50 13.31 10.50 -5.32
CA VAL A 50 14.38 10.08 -6.25
C VAL A 50 14.23 8.60 -6.62
N ILE A 51 13.98 7.72 -5.64
CA ILE A 51 13.76 6.28 -5.87
C ILE A 51 12.53 6.06 -6.77
N LEU A 52 11.43 6.75 -6.49
CA LEU A 52 10.21 6.68 -7.30
C LEU A 52 10.33 7.43 -8.65
N ARG A 53 11.45 8.10 -8.91
CA ARG A 53 11.69 8.94 -10.10
C ARG A 53 10.57 9.97 -10.31
N CYS A 54 10.13 10.60 -9.23
CA CYS A 54 9.09 11.63 -9.25
C CYS A 54 9.54 12.91 -8.56
N ASP A 55 8.83 14.01 -8.80
CA ASP A 55 9.11 15.27 -8.13
C ASP A 55 8.77 15.19 -6.63
N ARG A 56 9.60 15.77 -5.76
CA ARG A 56 9.37 15.84 -4.30
C ARG A 56 7.99 16.45 -3.97
N THR A 57 7.53 17.42 -4.75
CA THR A 57 6.20 18.03 -4.60
C THR A 57 5.08 17.02 -4.86
N SER A 58 5.30 15.98 -5.67
CA SER A 58 4.33 14.90 -5.89
C SER A 58 4.08 14.15 -4.58
N ILE A 59 5.13 13.81 -3.83
CA ILE A 59 5.01 13.16 -2.51
C ILE A 59 4.19 14.03 -1.55
N TRP A 60 4.50 15.32 -1.48
CA TRP A 60 3.76 16.28 -0.66
C TRP A 60 2.28 16.39 -1.07
N ARG A 61 2.00 16.39 -2.37
CA ARG A 61 0.63 16.40 -2.90
C ARG A 61 -0.11 15.12 -2.54
N TRP A 62 0.51 13.95 -2.67
CA TRP A 62 -0.14 12.69 -2.30
C TRP A 62 -0.43 12.60 -0.79
N GLU A 63 0.50 13.04 0.06
CA GLU A 63 0.26 13.10 1.50
C GLU A 63 -0.92 14.03 1.82
N ARG A 64 -1.00 15.18 1.18
CA ARG A 64 -2.00 16.21 1.45
C ARG A 64 -3.38 15.88 0.85
N GLU A 65 -3.42 15.46 -0.40
CA GLU A 65 -4.63 15.36 -1.22
C GLU A 65 -5.19 13.93 -1.28
N ILE A 66 -4.42 12.92 -0.86
CA ILE A 66 -4.86 11.52 -0.84
C ILE A 66 -4.84 11.00 0.59
N ILE A 67 -3.66 10.88 1.22
CA ILE A 67 -3.51 10.20 2.52
C ILE A 67 -4.32 10.91 3.62
N ARG A 68 -4.27 12.25 3.71
CA ARG A 68 -5.07 13.01 4.68
C ARG A 68 -6.58 12.85 4.50
N LEU A 69 -7.04 12.55 3.30
CA LEU A 69 -8.47 12.41 2.99
C LEU A 69 -8.96 10.97 3.13
N VAL A 70 -8.05 10.00 3.27
CA VAL A 70 -8.37 8.59 3.58
C VAL A 70 -8.13 8.35 5.06
N PHE A 71 -9.15 8.65 5.88
CA PHE A 71 -9.05 8.63 7.35
C PHE A 71 -8.46 7.33 7.95
N PRO A 72 -8.82 6.13 7.47
CA PRO A 72 -8.22 4.91 8.00
C PRO A 72 -6.70 4.83 7.78
N LEU A 73 -6.20 5.27 6.62
CA LEU A 73 -4.77 5.35 6.35
C LEU A 73 -4.09 6.46 7.16
N LEU A 74 -4.75 7.62 7.30
CA LEU A 74 -4.22 8.73 8.08
C LEU A 74 -3.87 8.34 9.52
N LYS A 75 -4.69 7.49 10.16
CA LYS A 75 -4.43 7.00 11.52
C LYS A 75 -3.11 6.24 11.64
N GLU A 76 -2.73 5.52 10.60
CA GLU A 76 -1.54 4.66 10.57
C GLU A 76 -0.31 5.38 9.98
N TYR A 77 -0.56 6.47 9.25
CA TYR A 77 0.45 7.30 8.60
C TYR A 77 0.98 8.38 9.56
N ARG A 78 2.03 8.05 10.31
CA ARG A 78 2.61 8.93 11.34
C ARG A 78 3.34 10.12 10.73
N LYS A 79 3.08 11.34 11.21
CA LYS A 79 3.83 12.52 10.77
C LYS A 79 5.23 12.51 11.38
N SER A 80 6.24 12.25 10.57
CA SER A 80 7.65 12.17 10.96
C SER A 80 8.55 12.87 9.95
N LYS A 81 9.78 13.23 10.38
CA LYS A 81 10.81 13.83 9.50
C LYS A 81 11.21 12.88 8.36
N PHE A 82 11.24 11.59 8.66
CA PHE A 82 11.60 10.52 7.72
C PHE A 82 10.44 9.55 7.53
N LEU A 83 10.37 8.92 6.36
CA LEU A 83 9.37 7.91 6.03
C LEU A 83 9.82 6.55 6.56
N ASP A 84 8.93 5.90 7.31
CA ASP A 84 9.10 4.49 7.66
C ASP A 84 8.75 3.56 6.47
N ASN A 85 8.96 2.26 6.64
CA ASN A 85 8.65 1.25 5.62
C ASN A 85 7.19 1.31 5.15
N TYR A 86 6.25 1.38 6.09
CA TYR A 86 4.83 1.41 5.77
C TYR A 86 4.44 2.68 4.98
N GLN A 87 4.96 3.84 5.38
CA GLN A 87 4.72 5.10 4.68
C GLN A 87 5.27 5.09 3.26
N ARG A 88 6.47 4.51 3.09
CA ARG A 88 7.09 4.30 1.77
C ARG A 88 6.24 3.38 0.91
N PHE A 89 5.74 2.29 1.49
CA PHE A 89 4.82 1.36 0.83
C PHE A 89 3.55 2.06 0.32
N ILE A 90 2.84 2.82 1.17
CA ILE A 90 1.63 3.54 0.76
C ILE A 90 1.93 4.56 -0.35
N LEU A 91 3.03 5.31 -0.25
CA LEU A 91 3.44 6.24 -1.32
C LEU A 91 3.79 5.51 -2.61
N GLY A 92 4.42 4.34 -2.52
CA GLY A 92 4.71 3.46 -3.65
C GLY A 92 3.45 2.97 -4.35
N LEU A 93 2.42 2.57 -3.58
CA LEU A 93 1.12 2.17 -4.13
C LEU A 93 0.43 3.32 -4.88
N ILE A 94 0.41 4.52 -4.27
CA ILE A 94 -0.15 5.70 -4.92
C ILE A 94 0.59 5.99 -6.24
N HIS A 95 1.91 5.90 -6.23
CA HIS A 95 2.71 6.07 -7.43
C HIS A 95 2.38 5.02 -8.50
N ALA A 96 2.31 3.74 -8.12
CA ALA A 96 1.97 2.66 -9.04
C ALA A 96 0.60 2.87 -9.71
N GLN A 97 -0.40 3.30 -8.95
CA GLN A 97 -1.73 3.64 -9.47
C GLN A 97 -1.69 4.85 -10.41
N ARG A 98 -0.89 5.88 -10.10
CA ARG A 98 -0.70 7.06 -10.98
C ARG A 98 -0.04 6.70 -12.31
N GLN A 99 0.81 5.68 -12.32
CA GLN A 99 1.47 5.21 -13.53
C GLN A 99 0.68 4.13 -14.27
N GLY A 100 -0.39 3.59 -13.68
CA GLY A 100 -1.17 2.50 -14.23
C GLY A 100 -0.40 1.18 -14.26
N TRP A 101 0.48 0.94 -13.28
CA TRP A 101 1.30 -0.27 -13.25
C TRP A 101 0.52 -1.54 -12.87
N CYS A 102 -0.68 -1.39 -12.34
CA CYS A 102 -1.46 -2.51 -11.80
C CYS A 102 -2.42 -3.08 -12.82
N ASP A 103 -3.23 -2.23 -13.44
CA ASP A 103 -4.27 -2.61 -14.40
C ASP A 103 -4.07 -1.94 -15.77
N GLY A 104 -2.92 -1.32 -16.01
CA GLY A 104 -2.66 -0.54 -17.23
C GLY A 104 -3.35 0.82 -17.28
N LYS A 105 -4.20 1.15 -16.29
CA LYS A 105 -4.97 2.40 -16.25
C LYS A 105 -4.35 3.39 -15.27
N LYS A 106 -3.98 4.56 -15.77
CA LYS A 106 -3.59 5.67 -14.89
C LYS A 106 -4.82 6.19 -14.16
N ARG A 107 -4.76 6.20 -12.83
CA ARG A 107 -5.87 6.66 -11.99
C ARG A 107 -5.71 8.11 -11.57
N GLU A 108 -6.83 8.84 -11.52
CA GLU A 108 -6.88 10.16 -10.92
C GLU A 108 -6.93 10.11 -9.40
N TYR A 109 -6.67 11.24 -8.73
CA TYR A 109 -6.55 11.28 -7.27
C TYR A 109 -7.82 10.81 -6.56
N ASP A 110 -9.00 11.12 -7.10
CA ASP A 110 -10.29 10.65 -6.55
C ASP A 110 -10.43 9.13 -6.67
N GLU A 111 -10.10 8.56 -7.82
CA GLU A 111 -10.10 7.11 -8.04
C GLU A 111 -9.10 6.39 -7.12
N ILE A 112 -7.93 6.99 -6.88
CA ILE A 112 -6.93 6.45 -5.96
C ILE A 112 -7.44 6.50 -4.52
N LYS A 113 -8.06 7.60 -4.10
CA LYS A 113 -8.66 7.70 -2.75
C LYS A 113 -9.71 6.63 -2.53
N ASP A 114 -10.61 6.45 -3.49
CA ASP A 114 -11.69 5.48 -3.36
C ASP A 114 -11.18 4.04 -3.39
N TRP A 115 -10.17 3.75 -4.22
CA TRP A 115 -9.47 2.48 -4.17
C TRP A 115 -8.80 2.24 -2.81
N LEU A 116 -8.06 3.22 -2.27
CA LEU A 116 -7.40 3.11 -0.97
C LEU A 116 -8.41 2.90 0.18
N LYS A 117 -9.59 3.52 0.12
CA LYS A 117 -10.66 3.29 1.09
C LYS A 117 -11.19 1.86 1.01
N GLN A 118 -11.46 1.37 -0.20
CA GLN A 118 -11.98 0.02 -0.43
C GLN A 118 -10.96 -1.06 -0.05
N SER A 119 -9.67 -0.81 -0.29
CA SER A 119 -8.58 -1.74 0.00
C SER A 119 -8.00 -1.60 1.42
N HIS A 120 -8.46 -0.65 2.24
CA HIS A 120 -7.84 -0.34 3.55
C HIS A 120 -7.77 -1.55 4.49
N THR A 121 -8.79 -2.41 4.49
CA THR A 121 -8.84 -3.63 5.32
C THR A 121 -7.61 -4.53 5.13
N TYR A 122 -6.92 -4.38 4.00
CA TYR A 122 -5.74 -5.14 3.61
C TYR A 122 -4.48 -4.26 3.56
N LEU A 123 -4.61 -2.95 3.53
CA LEU A 123 -3.48 -2.03 3.50
C LEU A 123 -3.08 -1.54 4.90
N THR A 124 -3.47 -2.24 5.95
CA THR A 124 -3.08 -1.88 7.33
C THR A 124 -1.59 -2.14 7.56
N ARG A 125 -1.01 -1.39 8.49
CA ARG A 125 0.37 -1.55 8.95
C ARG A 125 0.61 -2.93 9.54
N GLN A 126 -0.38 -3.50 10.22
CA GLN A 126 -0.28 -4.86 10.73
C GLN A 126 -0.13 -5.87 9.60
N GLN A 127 -0.97 -5.78 8.56
CA GLN A 127 -0.87 -6.67 7.39
C GLN A 127 0.47 -6.49 6.67
N PHE A 128 0.93 -5.24 6.52
CA PHE A 128 2.25 -4.92 5.97
C PHE A 128 3.39 -5.54 6.78
N ASN A 129 3.36 -5.44 8.11
CA ASN A 129 4.39 -6.02 8.97
C ASN A 129 4.38 -7.56 8.92
N ASN A 130 3.20 -8.17 9.00
CA ASN A 130 3.05 -9.63 8.89
C ASN A 130 3.62 -10.14 7.55
N TRP A 131 3.39 -9.41 6.47
CA TRP A 131 3.99 -9.73 5.17
C TRP A 131 5.51 -9.63 5.23
N LEU A 132 6.06 -8.55 5.79
CA LEU A 132 7.50 -8.32 5.88
C LEU A 132 8.22 -9.39 6.73
N GLU A 133 7.55 -9.93 7.75
CA GLU A 133 8.04 -11.05 8.57
C GLU A 133 7.93 -12.42 7.89
N SER A 134 7.08 -12.54 6.86
CA SER A 134 6.88 -13.78 6.09
C SER A 134 7.81 -13.94 4.88
N GLN A 135 8.60 -12.91 4.58
CA GLN A 135 9.65 -12.91 3.54
C GLN A 135 10.95 -13.46 4.11
#